data_AF-A0A4Q5Z469-F1
#
_entry.id   AF-A0A4Q5Z469-F1
#
_cell.length_a   1.000
_cell.length_b   1.000
_cell.length_c   1.000
_cell.angle_alpha   90.00
_cell.angle_beta   90.00
_cell.angle_gamma   90.00
#
_symmetry.space_group_name_H-M   'P 1'
#
loop_
_entity.id
_entity.type
_entity.pdbx_description
1 polymer ?
#
loop_
_entity_poly.entity_id
_entity_poly.type
_entity_poly.pdbx_seq_one_letter_code
_entity_poly.pdbx_strand_id
1 'polypeptide(L)'
;MRPAAFPGTLPVIYLAIACFACIFIDELYWLISSIMRLLVVVTALFLSMVVAAQHPLAFATKAELAAVKTAIPKYPILQKSFLEIKADVDSWLGKDVDVPFPKDPAGGYTHDKHKANYTLMFNSGLLYNLTGDVRYAALAKGIFLKYAVLNPTLKNHPQATSSSPGRIFWQALNVPIG
;
A
#
# COMPACT_ATOMS: atom_id res chain seq x y z
N MET A 1 -50.21 -73.56 -37.53
CA MET A 1 -48.96 -72.78 -37.65
C MET A 1 -49.05 -71.59 -36.71
N ARG A 2 -48.20 -71.50 -35.69
CA ARG A 2 -48.06 -70.29 -34.85
C ARG A 2 -46.88 -69.48 -35.41
N PRO A 3 -47.01 -68.19 -35.74
CA PRO A 3 -45.83 -67.35 -35.91
C PRO A 3 -45.34 -66.88 -34.55
N ALA A 4 -44.02 -66.97 -34.39
CA ALA A 4 -43.26 -66.62 -33.19
C ALA A 4 -43.22 -65.10 -32.96
N ALA A 5 -43.35 -64.68 -31.70
CA ALA A 5 -43.03 -63.33 -31.28
C ALA A 5 -41.51 -63.22 -31.07
N PHE A 6 -40.85 -62.38 -31.86
CA PHE A 6 -39.46 -61.98 -31.64
C PHE A 6 -39.39 -60.85 -30.59
N PRO A 7 -38.57 -60.94 -29.53
CA PRO A 7 -38.38 -59.85 -28.57
C PRO A 7 -37.19 -58.99 -29.03
N GLY A 8 -37.45 -57.80 -29.57
CA GLY A 8 -36.39 -56.95 -30.14
C GLY A 8 -36.43 -55.45 -29.79
N THR A 9 -37.44 -54.95 -29.09
CA THR A 9 -37.71 -53.50 -29.00
C THR A 9 -37.38 -52.84 -27.66
N LEU A 10 -37.18 -53.61 -26.58
CA LEU A 10 -36.87 -53.09 -25.25
C LEU A 10 -35.43 -52.52 -25.08
N PRO A 11 -34.36 -53.02 -25.72
CA PRO A 11 -33.00 -52.54 -25.44
C PRO A 11 -32.69 -51.16 -26.05
N VAL A 12 -33.34 -50.80 -27.17
CA VAL A 12 -33.07 -49.53 -27.88
C VAL A 12 -33.65 -48.33 -27.13
N ILE A 13 -34.83 -48.48 -26.54
CA ILE A 13 -35.49 -47.42 -25.76
C ILE A 13 -34.73 -47.16 -24.46
N TYR A 14 -34.28 -48.22 -23.77
CA TYR A 14 -33.44 -48.09 -22.58
C TYR A 14 -32.11 -47.39 -22.87
N LEU A 15 -31.48 -47.72 -24.01
CA LEU A 15 -30.23 -47.09 -24.42
C LEU A 15 -30.42 -45.61 -24.78
N ALA A 16 -31.54 -45.26 -25.44
CA ALA A 16 -31.87 -43.87 -25.76
C ALA A 16 -32.18 -43.03 -24.50
N ILE A 17 -32.94 -43.59 -23.55
CA ILE A 17 -33.25 -42.92 -22.26
C ILE A 17 -31.98 -42.75 -21.44
N ALA A 18 -31.11 -43.77 -21.37
CA ALA A 18 -29.83 -43.69 -20.69
C ALA A 18 -28.89 -42.64 -21.33
N CYS A 19 -28.89 -42.53 -22.66
CA CYS A 19 -28.10 -41.52 -23.38
C CYS A 19 -28.60 -40.09 -23.12
N PHE A 20 -29.92 -39.87 -23.15
CA PHE A 20 -30.52 -38.58 -22.79
C PHE A 20 -30.26 -38.20 -21.34
N ALA A 21 -30.31 -39.16 -20.41
CA ALA A 21 -30.00 -38.94 -19.00
C ALA A 21 -28.51 -38.57 -18.81
N CYS A 22 -27.58 -39.23 -19.48
CA CYS A 22 -26.15 -38.90 -19.41
C CYS A 22 -25.86 -37.48 -19.94
N ILE A 23 -26.42 -37.10 -21.09
CA ILE A 23 -26.22 -35.76 -21.66
C ILE A 23 -26.75 -34.69 -20.69
N PHE A 24 -27.92 -34.92 -20.08
CA PHE A 24 -28.49 -33.97 -19.11
C PHE A 24 -27.66 -33.86 -17.82
N ILE A 25 -27.07 -34.97 -17.35
CA ILE A 25 -26.17 -34.99 -16.18
C ILE A 25 -24.85 -34.27 -16.51
N ASP A 26 -24.31 -34.45 -17.71
CA ASP A 26 -23.08 -33.78 -18.15
C ASP A 26 -23.27 -32.26 -18.29
N GLU A 27 -24.38 -31.82 -18.88
CA GLU A 27 -24.73 -30.38 -18.96
C GLU A 27 -24.96 -29.76 -17.58
N LEU A 28 -25.63 -30.49 -16.68
CA LEU A 28 -25.83 -30.05 -15.30
C LEU A 28 -24.50 -29.98 -14.54
N TYR A 29 -23.61 -30.97 -14.73
CA TYR A 29 -22.28 -30.98 -14.13
C TYR A 29 -21.41 -29.83 -14.68
N TRP A 30 -21.48 -29.57 -15.98
CA TRP A 30 -20.78 -28.47 -16.63
C TRP A 30 -21.26 -27.11 -16.12
N LEU A 31 -22.58 -26.94 -15.97
CA LEU A 31 -23.19 -25.74 -15.39
C LEU A 31 -22.77 -25.54 -13.93
N ILE A 32 -22.85 -26.59 -13.10
CA ILE A 32 -22.44 -26.53 -11.69
C ILE A 32 -20.94 -26.22 -11.57
N SER A 33 -20.09 -26.88 -12.34
CA SER A 33 -18.64 -26.64 -12.36
C SER A 33 -18.30 -25.21 -12.79
N SER A 34 -19.02 -24.68 -13.78
CA SER A 34 -18.86 -23.29 -14.26
C SER A 34 -19.30 -22.27 -13.22
N ILE A 35 -20.43 -22.50 -12.53
CA ILE A 35 -20.90 -21.66 -11.42
C ILE A 35 -19.92 -21.70 -10.25
N MET A 36 -19.39 -22.87 -9.89
CA MET A 36 -18.41 -23.01 -8.82
C MET A 36 -17.10 -22.28 -9.14
N ARG A 37 -16.60 -22.38 -10.38
CA ARG A 37 -15.42 -21.61 -10.84
C ARG A 37 -15.65 -20.11 -10.76
N LEU A 38 -16.82 -19.63 -11.21
CA LEU A 38 -17.19 -18.23 -11.12
C LEU A 38 -17.26 -17.75 -9.65
N LEU A 39 -17.87 -18.56 -8.77
CA LEU A 39 -17.95 -18.27 -7.34
C LEU A 39 -16.56 -18.16 -6.69
N VAL A 40 -15.63 -19.05 -7.05
CA VAL A 40 -14.24 -19.01 -6.57
C VAL A 40 -13.53 -17.75 -7.05
N VAL A 41 -13.70 -17.35 -8.31
CA VAL A 41 -13.09 -16.12 -8.85
C VAL A 41 -13.67 -14.88 -8.17
N VAL A 42 -14.99 -14.80 -8.00
CA VAL A 42 -15.66 -13.67 -7.34
C VAL A 42 -15.24 -13.55 -5.87
N THR A 43 -15.17 -14.67 -5.14
CA THR A 43 -14.73 -14.67 -3.73
C THR A 43 -13.25 -14.28 -3.61
N ALA A 44 -12.38 -14.74 -4.51
CA ALA A 44 -10.97 -14.33 -4.53
C ALA A 44 -10.79 -12.82 -4.81
N LEU A 45 -11.57 -12.26 -5.75
CA LEU A 45 -11.57 -10.83 -6.04
C LEU A 45 -12.07 -9.99 -4.85
N PHE A 46 -13.12 -10.44 -4.15
CA PHE A 46 -13.62 -9.78 -2.94
C PHE A 46 -12.59 -9.80 -1.80
N LEU A 47 -11.92 -10.94 -1.58
CA LEU A 47 -10.88 -11.07 -0.56
C LEU A 47 -9.69 -10.14 -0.82
N SER A 48 -9.33 -9.95 -2.10
CA SER A 48 -8.25 -9.04 -2.52
C SER A 48 -8.52 -7.58 -2.14
N MET A 49 -9.78 -7.12 -2.11
CA MET A 49 -10.12 -5.76 -1.68
C MET A 49 -10.01 -5.57 -0.16
N VAL A 50 -10.25 -6.63 0.62
CA VAL A 50 -10.15 -6.59 2.09
C VAL A 50 -8.69 -6.56 2.55
N VAL A 51 -7.79 -7.18 1.77
CA VAL A 51 -6.33 -7.13 1.96
C VAL A 51 -5.73 -5.87 1.27
N ALA A 52 -6.48 -4.78 1.16
CA ALA A 52 -5.86 -3.49 0.86
C ALA A 52 -4.96 -3.09 2.04
N ALA A 53 -3.73 -2.64 1.74
CA ALA A 53 -2.76 -2.25 2.76
C ALA A 53 -3.34 -1.22 3.72
N GLN A 54 -3.54 -1.62 4.98
CA GLN A 54 -3.91 -0.70 6.05
C GLN A 54 -2.69 0.20 6.31
N HIS A 55 -2.80 1.51 6.10
CA HIS A 55 -1.76 2.47 6.46
C HIS A 55 -2.26 3.44 7.54
N PRO A 56 -1.43 3.89 8.49
CA PRO A 56 -0.01 3.56 8.65
C PRO A 56 0.20 2.24 9.42
N LEU A 57 1.31 1.55 9.14
CA LEU A 57 1.73 0.31 9.82
C LEU A 57 3.24 0.22 10.08
N ALA A 58 4.06 1.15 9.56
CA ALA A 58 5.52 1.08 9.69
C ALA A 58 6.02 1.60 11.04
N PHE A 59 5.61 2.81 11.43
CA PHE A 59 6.01 3.43 12.70
C PHE A 59 4.93 3.32 13.78
N ALA A 60 3.66 3.41 13.37
CA ALA A 60 2.50 3.31 14.24
C ALA A 60 1.30 2.82 13.43
N THR A 61 0.38 2.14 14.10
CA THR A 61 -0.90 1.70 13.56
C THR A 61 -1.98 2.80 13.69
N LYS A 62 -3.06 2.69 12.91
CA LYS A 62 -4.24 3.57 13.07
C LYS A 62 -4.79 3.56 14.50
N ALA A 63 -4.83 2.38 15.14
CA ALA A 63 -5.35 2.22 16.49
C ALA A 63 -4.47 2.93 17.52
N GLU A 64 -3.14 2.82 17.40
CA GLU A 64 -2.20 3.52 18.28
C GLU A 64 -2.28 5.03 18.10
N LEU A 65 -2.39 5.53 16.86
CA LEU A 65 -2.55 6.96 16.61
C LEU A 65 -3.88 7.52 17.16
N ALA A 66 -4.95 6.73 17.11
CA ALA A 66 -6.20 7.08 17.77
C ALA A 66 -6.03 7.17 19.30
N ALA A 67 -5.33 6.19 19.89
CA ALA A 67 -5.02 6.23 21.33
C ALA A 67 -4.18 7.46 21.70
N VAL A 68 -3.11 7.74 20.95
CA VAL A 68 -2.26 8.93 21.12
C VAL A 68 -3.10 10.20 21.03
N LYS A 69 -3.96 10.33 20.01
CA LYS A 69 -4.85 11.49 19.85
C LYS A 69 -5.70 11.74 21.09
N THR A 70 -6.27 10.69 21.68
CA THR A 70 -7.07 10.83 22.91
C THR A 70 -6.22 11.14 24.15
N ALA A 71 -4.93 10.77 24.13
CA ALA A 71 -3.99 10.98 25.23
C ALA A 71 -3.35 12.39 25.23
N ILE A 72 -3.24 13.05 24.06
CA ILE A 72 -2.68 14.40 23.92
C ILE A 72 -3.22 15.38 24.97
N PRO A 73 -4.55 15.58 25.15
CA PRO A 73 -5.06 16.53 26.14
C PRO A 73 -4.95 16.04 27.59
N LYS A 74 -4.63 14.76 27.83
CA LYS A 74 -4.58 14.15 29.17
C LYS A 74 -3.21 14.29 29.83
N TYR A 75 -2.14 14.29 29.04
CA TYR A 75 -0.76 14.29 29.53
C TYR A 75 -0.01 15.54 29.08
N PRO A 76 0.38 16.45 29.99
CA PRO A 76 1.02 17.72 29.63
C PRO A 76 2.30 17.56 28.81
N ILE A 77 3.10 16.52 29.07
CA ILE A 77 4.33 16.25 28.29
C ILE A 77 4.01 15.91 26.83
N LEU A 78 2.96 15.11 26.61
CA LEU A 78 2.52 14.74 25.26
C LEU A 78 1.89 15.94 24.54
N GLN A 79 1.13 16.75 25.25
CA GLN A 79 0.58 18.00 24.72
C GLN A 79 1.69 18.94 24.27
N LYS A 80 2.72 19.13 25.09
CA LYS A 80 3.88 19.97 24.76
C LYS A 80 4.57 19.49 23.48
N SER A 81 4.92 18.21 23.40
CA SER A 81 5.57 17.66 22.20
C SER A 81 4.69 17.77 20.96
N PHE A 82 3.37 17.55 21.08
CA PHE A 82 2.44 17.75 19.97
C PHE A 82 2.43 19.20 19.48
N LEU A 83 2.37 20.18 20.40
CA LEU A 83 2.35 21.59 20.07
C LEU A 83 3.66 22.08 19.44
N GLU A 84 4.81 21.59 19.91
CA GLU A 84 6.13 21.88 19.33
C GLU A 84 6.21 21.37 17.89
N ILE A 85 5.90 20.09 17.66
CA ILE A 85 5.87 19.49 16.32
C ILE A 85 4.89 20.25 15.41
N LYS A 86 3.70 20.59 15.95
CA LYS A 86 2.69 21.32 15.19
C LYS A 86 3.19 22.70 14.78
N ALA A 87 3.79 23.46 15.70
CA ALA A 87 4.31 24.80 15.42
C ALA A 87 5.41 24.76 14.34
N ASP A 88 6.31 23.80 14.44
CA ASP A 88 7.38 23.61 13.45
C ASP A 88 6.82 23.33 12.05
N VAL A 89 5.87 22.40 11.93
CA VAL A 89 5.25 22.06 10.63
C VAL A 89 4.36 23.19 10.11
N ASP A 90 3.57 23.82 10.98
CA ASP A 90 2.70 24.95 10.63
C ASP A 90 3.50 26.08 9.98
N SER A 91 4.73 26.31 10.44
CA SER A 91 5.63 27.32 9.90
C SER A 91 5.99 27.10 8.42
N TRP A 92 5.78 25.90 7.88
CA TRP A 92 6.03 25.53 6.48
C TRP A 92 4.78 25.40 5.62
N LEU A 93 3.57 25.48 6.20
CA LEU A 93 2.34 25.34 5.43
C LEU A 93 2.22 26.46 4.38
N GLY A 94 1.99 26.06 3.12
CA GLY A 94 1.90 26.97 1.98
C GLY A 94 3.23 27.54 1.49
N LYS A 95 4.36 27.14 2.10
CA LYS A 95 5.70 27.55 1.65
C LYS A 95 6.30 26.51 0.71
N ASP A 96 7.17 26.98 -0.17
CA ASP A 96 7.98 26.08 -0.98
C ASP A 96 9.15 25.55 -0.16
N VAL A 97 9.33 24.22 -0.15
CA VAL A 97 10.41 23.56 0.58
C VAL A 97 11.57 23.28 -0.38
N ASP A 98 12.72 23.86 -0.10
CA ASP A 98 13.94 23.61 -0.88
C ASP A 98 14.40 22.15 -0.75
N VAL A 99 14.68 21.52 -1.89
CA VAL A 99 15.25 20.16 -2.02
C VAL A 99 16.48 20.29 -2.92
N PRO A 100 17.63 20.69 -2.34
CA PRO A 100 18.81 21.05 -3.12
C PRO A 100 19.50 19.81 -3.72
N PHE A 101 20.37 20.03 -4.71
CA PHE A 101 21.23 18.96 -5.21
C PHE A 101 22.31 18.63 -4.16
N PRO A 102 22.58 17.35 -3.85
CA PRO A 102 23.56 16.98 -2.82
C PRO A 102 24.97 17.46 -3.14
N LYS A 103 25.59 18.18 -2.20
CA LYS A 103 26.92 18.79 -2.38
C LYS A 103 27.80 18.67 -1.14
N ASP A 104 27.26 19.03 0.02
CA ASP A 104 28.03 19.22 1.24
C ASP A 104 28.03 17.94 2.12
N PRO A 105 29.12 17.66 2.87
CA PRO A 105 29.14 16.57 3.83
C PRO A 105 28.36 16.93 5.11
N ALA A 106 28.46 16.10 6.15
CA ALA A 106 27.83 16.36 7.44
C ALA A 106 28.15 17.76 7.98
N GLY A 107 27.12 18.47 8.45
CA GLY A 107 27.20 19.85 8.95
C GLY A 107 27.18 20.93 7.85
N GLY A 108 27.13 20.53 6.58
CA GLY A 108 26.95 21.44 5.46
C GLY A 108 25.46 21.70 5.16
N TYR A 109 25.19 22.73 4.34
CA TYR A 109 23.84 23.17 4.03
C TYR A 109 22.99 22.06 3.42
N THR A 110 23.45 21.40 2.34
CA THR A 110 22.63 20.40 1.67
C THR A 110 22.35 19.19 2.57
N HIS A 111 23.33 18.79 3.40
CA HIS A 111 23.16 17.71 4.36
C HIS A 111 22.07 18.03 5.39
N ASP A 112 22.18 19.18 6.05
CA ASP A 112 21.25 19.56 7.11
C ASP A 112 19.86 19.87 6.54
N LYS A 113 19.80 20.38 5.31
CA LYS A 113 18.53 20.59 4.62
C LYS A 113 17.81 19.28 4.31
N HIS A 114 18.51 18.26 3.80
CA HIS A 114 17.91 16.95 3.56
C HIS A 114 17.45 16.28 4.86
N LYS A 115 18.22 16.42 5.95
CA LYS A 115 17.83 15.96 7.29
C LYS A 115 16.56 16.66 7.78
N ALA A 116 16.51 17.99 7.68
CA ALA A 116 15.34 18.77 8.07
C ALA A 116 14.10 18.41 7.23
N ASN A 117 14.28 18.20 5.92
CA ASN A 117 13.20 17.81 5.02
C ASN A 117 12.62 16.44 5.40
N TYR A 118 13.45 15.46 5.74
CA TYR A 118 12.98 14.16 6.23
C TYR A 118 12.12 14.31 7.48
N THR A 119 12.60 15.05 8.48
CA THR A 119 11.84 15.31 9.71
C THR A 119 10.53 16.05 9.43
N LEU A 120 10.54 17.06 8.55
CA LEU A 120 9.35 17.80 8.15
C LEU A 120 8.32 16.90 7.48
N MET A 121 8.75 16.01 6.57
CA MET A 121 7.87 15.05 5.89
C MET A 121 7.23 14.06 6.87
N PHE A 122 8.04 13.47 7.76
CA PHE A 122 7.57 12.54 8.78
C PHE A 122 6.55 13.21 9.72
N ASN A 123 6.90 14.37 10.28
CA ASN A 123 6.04 15.11 11.20
C ASN A 123 4.75 15.58 10.52
N SER A 124 4.81 16.00 9.25
CA SER A 124 3.62 16.34 8.46
C SER A 124 2.69 15.13 8.29
N GLY A 125 3.25 13.95 7.98
CA GLY A 125 2.48 12.71 7.91
C GLY A 125 1.84 12.33 9.25
N LEU A 126 2.59 12.48 10.36
CA LEU A 126 2.09 12.24 11.71
C LEU A 126 0.92 13.19 12.06
N LEU A 127 1.08 14.49 11.82
CA LEU A 127 0.04 15.49 12.07
C LEU A 127 -1.20 15.26 11.22
N TYR A 128 -1.06 14.86 9.95
CA TYR A 128 -2.20 14.47 9.13
C TYR A 128 -3.00 13.33 9.77
N ASN A 129 -2.33 12.28 10.23
CA ASN A 129 -3.01 11.14 10.86
C ASN A 129 -3.67 11.51 12.21
N LEU A 130 -3.05 12.40 13.01
CA LEU A 130 -3.60 12.83 14.29
C LEU A 130 -4.77 13.82 14.14
N THR A 131 -4.65 14.76 13.21
CA THR A 131 -5.58 15.90 13.09
C THR A 131 -6.62 15.74 11.99
N GLY A 132 -6.30 15.03 10.91
CA GLY A 132 -7.10 14.96 9.68
C GLY A 132 -6.96 16.17 8.76
N ASP A 133 -6.12 17.16 9.09
CA ASP A 133 -5.93 18.36 8.27
C ASP A 133 -5.10 18.04 7.01
N VAL A 134 -5.75 18.13 5.86
CA VAL A 134 -5.20 17.79 4.54
C VAL A 134 -3.98 18.64 4.15
N ARG A 135 -3.78 19.81 4.77
CA ARG A 135 -2.65 20.69 4.46
C ARG A 135 -1.31 20.04 4.82
N TYR A 136 -1.26 19.24 5.89
CA TYR A 136 -0.05 18.51 6.25
C TYR A 136 0.27 17.39 5.23
N ALA A 137 -0.74 16.67 4.76
CA ALA A 137 -0.57 15.67 3.70
C ALA A 137 -0.10 16.31 2.38
N ALA A 138 -0.64 17.48 2.03
CA ALA A 138 -0.23 18.24 0.85
C ALA A 138 1.24 18.69 0.94
N LEU A 139 1.68 19.17 2.11
CA LEU A 139 3.08 19.55 2.34
C LEU A 139 4.02 18.34 2.18
N ALA A 140 3.74 17.23 2.86
CA ALA A 140 4.53 16.00 2.74
C ALA A 140 4.60 15.51 1.28
N LYS A 141 3.45 15.46 0.59
CA LYS A 141 3.35 15.07 -0.82
C LYS A 141 4.21 15.97 -1.72
N GLY A 142 4.17 17.28 -1.52
CA GLY A 142 4.97 18.24 -2.29
C GLY A 142 6.46 17.93 -2.21
N ILE A 143 6.96 17.66 -1.00
CA ILE A 143 8.39 17.33 -0.79
C ILE A 143 8.72 15.96 -1.40
N PHE A 144 7.87 14.93 -1.23
CA PHE A 144 8.06 13.62 -1.87
C PHE A 144 8.18 13.71 -3.38
N LEU A 145 7.33 14.50 -4.03
CA LEU A 145 7.36 14.66 -5.48
C LEU A 145 8.64 15.36 -5.96
N LYS A 146 9.17 16.33 -5.21
CA LYS A 146 10.48 16.92 -5.51
C LYS A 146 11.61 15.89 -5.44
N TYR A 147 11.63 15.05 -4.40
CA TYR A 147 12.60 13.95 -4.32
C TYR A 147 12.41 12.89 -5.40
N ALA A 148 11.18 12.60 -5.82
CA ALA A 148 10.90 11.68 -6.92
C ALA A 148 11.51 12.16 -8.25
N VAL A 149 11.53 13.48 -8.48
CA VAL A 149 12.21 14.10 -9.63
C VAL A 149 13.73 14.10 -9.46
N LEU A 150 14.23 14.40 -8.24
CA LEU A 150 15.68 14.50 -7.97
C LEU A 150 16.38 13.13 -8.01
N ASN A 151 15.86 12.12 -7.30
CA ASN A 151 16.54 10.84 -7.04
C ASN A 151 17.07 10.12 -8.29
N PRO A 152 16.31 10.00 -9.40
CA PRO A 152 16.78 9.34 -10.61
C PRO A 152 18.02 10.00 -11.24
N THR A 153 18.22 11.29 -10.98
CA THR A 153 19.35 12.07 -11.54
C THR A 153 20.63 11.96 -10.71
N LEU A 154 20.53 11.46 -9.47
CA LEU A 154 21.63 11.44 -8.52
C LEU A 154 22.63 10.32 -8.84
N LYS A 155 23.90 10.72 -8.96
CA LYS A 155 25.06 9.83 -8.93
C LYS A 155 25.54 9.67 -7.47
N ASN A 156 26.71 9.05 -7.29
CA ASN A 156 27.38 9.03 -5.98
C ASN A 156 27.62 10.45 -5.49
N HIS A 157 27.45 10.67 -4.19
CA HIS A 157 27.64 11.96 -3.57
C HIS A 157 29.08 12.47 -3.82
N PRO A 158 29.27 13.75 -4.19
CA PRO A 158 30.59 14.27 -4.58
C PRO A 158 31.64 14.23 -3.46
N GLN A 159 31.18 14.25 -2.21
CA GLN A 159 32.01 14.21 -0.99
C GLN A 159 32.07 12.81 -0.34
N ALA A 160 31.72 11.75 -1.07
CA ALA A 160 31.76 10.41 -0.51
C ALA A 160 33.20 9.94 -0.26
N THR A 161 33.46 9.41 0.94
CA THR A 161 34.78 8.92 1.34
C THR A 161 34.83 7.40 1.55
N SER A 162 33.68 6.73 1.52
CA SER A 162 33.57 5.29 1.76
C SER A 162 33.45 4.49 0.48
N SER A 163 33.70 3.17 0.58
CA SER A 163 33.43 2.20 -0.48
C SER A 163 31.95 2.02 -0.80
N SER A 164 31.06 2.56 0.05
CA SER A 164 29.60 2.55 -0.10
C SER A 164 29.06 3.98 -0.03
N PRO A 165 29.21 4.76 -1.13
CA PRO A 165 28.78 6.15 -1.17
C PRO A 165 27.26 6.26 -1.09
N GLY A 166 26.78 7.27 -0.37
CA GLY A 166 25.37 7.66 -0.47
C GLY A 166 25.11 8.46 -1.75
N ARG A 167 23.84 8.77 -2.01
CA ARG A 167 23.42 9.67 -3.11
C ARG A 167 23.01 11.04 -2.58
N ILE A 168 22.05 11.05 -1.64
CA ILE A 168 21.58 12.28 -0.98
C ILE A 168 22.55 12.73 0.12
N PHE A 169 23.19 11.78 0.80
CA PHE A 169 24.16 12.05 1.85
C PHE A 169 25.54 11.52 1.46
N TRP A 170 26.59 12.10 2.03
CA TRP A 170 27.98 11.74 1.73
C TRP A 170 28.36 10.31 2.14
N GLN A 171 27.68 9.72 3.12
CA GLN A 171 27.80 8.31 3.49
C GLN A 171 26.44 7.61 3.34
N ALA A 172 26.45 6.34 2.93
CA ALA A 172 25.22 5.53 2.87
C ALA A 172 24.56 5.35 4.26
N LEU A 173 25.34 5.41 5.34
CA LEU A 173 24.85 5.35 6.73
C LEU A 173 23.87 6.48 7.07
N ASN A 174 23.99 7.63 6.39
CA ASN A 174 23.16 8.81 6.66
C ASN A 174 21.83 8.78 5.92
N VAL A 175 21.58 7.77 5.08
CA VAL A 175 20.23 7.49 4.58
C VAL A 175 19.43 6.97 5.77
N PRO A 176 18.33 7.64 6.19
CA PRO A 176 17.47 7.08 7.21
C PRO A 176 16.99 5.72 6.70
N ILE A 177 17.43 4.68 7.39
CA ILE A 177 16.98 3.31 7.20
C ILE A 177 15.45 3.34 7.27
N GLY A 178 14.80 2.82 6.23
CA GLY A 178 13.35 2.82 6.06
C GLY A 178 12.60 2.04 7.12
#